data_AF-A0A4R4F9T1-F1
#
_entry.id   AF-A0A4R4F9T1-F1
#
_cell.length_a   1.000
_cell.length_b   1.000
_cell.length_c   1.000
_cell.angle_alpha   90.00
_cell.angle_beta   90.00
_cell.angle_gamma   90.00
#
_symmetry.space_group_name_H-M   'P 1'
#
loop_
_entity.id
_entity.type
_entity.pdbx_description
1 polymer ?
#
loop_
_entity_poly.entity_id
_entity_poly.type
_entity_poly.pdbx_seq_one_letter_code
_entity_poly.pdbx_strand_id
1 'polypeptide(L)'
;MNIKKVFCILIALTIMFVPIELVHAEEITIFRVSTSEQFVDAVKQINEGDDNAEYVIEMLNDIEVTTSTSPGANLSLEFKKGTTTIYGNNHSLKGKLHSFGLIWASGNSVVNLGSEDQPEKSKLIIEPASSFRLPELLGISGSATVNVYYGVVFQNNSTIDRPGGAIYVENGTLNMYGGIIRNCTDAYTGWGGAVYSSSKFTMYGGTIENNVVGEKGLEGFGGGVCNLGTFTMKGGVIQNNKAESPNKEGFGGGVCNLGTFIMEGGVIQNNTSSTAADDVFSQNKTKITVAANKDKGFGTLTSTKEQISGWFEDGNNENSNRWDVNNYCVEIAAEDASKETVIALKAAHGAKKEITVTFNTNSGVWTDTTDKFSQNEDSTYSETLNLGEKAIAPTNPTKTAYTFLGWFTQNDTAYDFDSEVNENITLYAKWAKNMEPLNTVPTINASDKTLTVGDKFDPLKDVTASDKEDGDITEKVEVLSNDVDTSKAGTYTVIYKVTDSKGASSTKTITVTVKAKDTQNPTTDDSKKPSATDTDRKPASTDKQTTSNSPKTGDSTNMTTWLALMFVSLGLLAGVFTVRKSRKSR
;
A
#
# COMPACT_ATOMS: atom_id res chain seq x y z
N MET A 1 61.31 -38.29 7.93
CA MET A 1 60.34 -37.18 8.08
C MET A 1 59.55 -37.09 6.78
N ASN A 2 58.25 -37.38 6.80
CA ASN A 2 57.46 -37.70 5.60
C ASN A 2 57.35 -36.50 4.64
N ILE A 3 57.77 -36.69 3.38
CA ILE A 3 57.67 -35.71 2.28
C ILE A 3 56.22 -35.22 2.09
N LYS A 4 55.21 -36.03 2.44
CA LYS A 4 53.80 -35.63 2.47
C LYS A 4 53.48 -34.51 3.49
N LYS A 5 54.18 -34.43 4.63
CA LYS A 5 53.98 -33.36 5.63
C LYS A 5 54.61 -32.04 5.19
N VAL A 6 55.71 -32.06 4.46
CA VAL A 6 56.36 -30.85 3.92
C VAL A 6 55.54 -30.27 2.76
N PHE A 7 54.95 -31.12 1.93
CA PHE A 7 54.11 -30.67 0.80
C PHE A 7 52.77 -30.06 1.27
N CYS A 8 52.15 -30.60 2.32
CA CYS A 8 50.96 -29.97 2.93
C CYS A 8 51.26 -28.63 3.60
N ILE A 9 52.46 -28.45 4.18
CA ILE A 9 52.86 -27.18 4.80
C ILE A 9 53.18 -26.12 3.72
N LEU A 10 53.77 -26.50 2.58
CA LEU A 10 53.99 -25.58 1.47
C LEU A 10 52.68 -25.12 0.81
N ILE A 11 51.70 -26.02 0.63
CA ILE A 11 50.38 -25.67 0.10
C ILE A 11 49.60 -24.79 1.09
N ALA A 12 49.73 -25.04 2.41
CA ALA A 12 49.12 -24.20 3.43
C ALA A 12 49.75 -22.79 3.49
N LEU A 13 51.04 -22.64 3.16
CA LEU A 13 51.73 -21.34 3.10
C LEU A 13 51.43 -20.55 1.82
N THR A 14 51.12 -21.19 0.69
CA THR A 14 50.68 -20.49 -0.53
C THR A 14 49.23 -20.02 -0.47
N ILE A 15 48.38 -20.68 0.34
CA ILE A 15 46.98 -20.25 0.57
C ILE A 15 46.91 -19.08 1.57
N MET A 16 47.94 -18.85 2.40
CA MET A 16 48.00 -17.72 3.34
C MET A 16 48.44 -16.38 2.72
N PHE A 17 48.80 -16.34 1.44
CA PHE A 17 49.20 -15.13 0.70
C PHE A 17 48.45 -14.98 -0.62
N VAL A 18 47.23 -15.49 -0.73
CA VAL A 18 46.30 -14.90 -1.72
C VAL A 18 45.95 -13.54 -1.15
N PRO A 19 46.29 -12.40 -1.80
CA PRO A 19 45.69 -11.14 -1.41
C PRO A 19 44.19 -11.37 -1.50
N ILE A 20 43.50 -11.34 -0.35
CA ILE A 20 42.09 -11.05 -0.35
C ILE A 20 42.06 -9.66 -0.98
N GLU A 21 41.78 -9.59 -2.28
CA GLU A 21 41.19 -8.40 -2.85
C GLU A 21 39.96 -8.17 -1.99
N LEU A 22 40.12 -7.25 -1.04
CA LEU A 22 39.00 -6.65 -0.36
C LEU A 22 38.22 -6.04 -1.53
N VAL A 23 37.23 -6.77 -2.04
CA VAL A 23 36.23 -6.24 -2.94
C VAL A 23 35.67 -5.06 -2.16
N HIS A 24 36.18 -3.87 -2.46
CA HIS A 24 35.52 -2.65 -2.08
C HIS A 24 34.17 -2.80 -2.77
N ALA A 25 33.13 -3.07 -2.00
CA ALA A 25 31.79 -2.79 -2.48
C ALA A 25 31.85 -1.31 -2.88
N GLU A 26 31.85 -1.03 -4.19
CA GLU A 26 31.76 0.35 -4.65
C GLU A 26 30.52 0.93 -3.97
N GLU A 27 30.70 2.05 -3.26
CA GLU A 27 29.58 2.70 -2.60
C GLU A 27 28.58 3.12 -3.69
N ILE A 28 27.39 2.54 -3.64
CA ILE A 28 26.28 2.92 -4.53
C ILE A 28 26.07 4.43 -4.38
N THR A 29 26.19 5.15 -5.49
CA THR A 29 26.03 6.60 -5.48
C THR A 29 24.55 6.95 -5.62
N ILE A 30 23.99 7.67 -4.64
CA ILE A 30 22.56 7.99 -4.59
C ILE A 30 22.34 9.48 -4.85
N PHE A 31 21.60 9.79 -5.91
CA PHE A 31 21.11 11.12 -6.25
C PHE A 31 19.66 11.26 -5.79
N ARG A 32 19.37 12.29 -4.98
CA ARG A 32 18.00 12.66 -4.61
C ARG A 32 17.61 13.89 -5.37
N VAL A 33 16.61 13.76 -6.25
CA VAL A 33 16.26 14.79 -7.23
C VAL A 33 14.84 15.26 -7.01
N SER A 34 14.66 16.58 -7.07
CA SER A 34 13.39 17.28 -6.88
C SER A 34 13.09 18.30 -7.98
N THR A 35 14.06 18.55 -8.87
CA THR A 35 13.94 19.49 -10.00
C THR A 35 14.55 18.91 -11.28
N SER A 36 14.20 19.52 -12.42
CA SER A 36 14.79 19.18 -13.73
C SER A 36 16.31 19.32 -13.73
N GLU A 37 16.86 20.42 -13.20
CA GLU A 37 18.32 20.64 -13.21
C GLU A 37 19.06 19.58 -12.39
N GLN A 38 18.50 19.17 -11.25
CA GLN A 38 19.09 18.13 -10.41
C GLN A 38 19.12 16.77 -11.11
N PHE A 39 18.06 16.43 -11.86
CA PHE A 39 18.02 15.20 -12.63
C PHE A 39 19.06 15.23 -13.76
N VAL A 40 19.10 16.32 -14.53
CA VAL A 40 20.06 16.48 -15.63
C VAL A 40 21.51 16.42 -15.12
N ASP A 41 21.80 17.08 -13.99
CA ASP A 41 23.14 17.04 -13.39
C ASP A 41 23.51 15.65 -12.87
N ALA A 42 22.56 14.92 -12.27
CA ALA A 42 22.78 13.52 -11.87
C ALA A 42 23.15 12.64 -13.07
N VAL A 43 22.42 12.74 -14.19
CA VAL A 43 22.71 12.00 -15.42
C VAL A 43 24.08 12.37 -15.99
N LYS A 44 24.46 13.66 -15.94
CA LYS A 44 25.79 14.11 -16.34
C LYS A 44 26.89 13.46 -15.49
N GLN A 45 26.74 13.46 -14.17
CA GLN A 45 27.71 12.86 -13.25
C GLN A 45 27.83 11.33 -13.47
N ILE A 46 26.71 10.63 -13.68
CA ILE A 46 26.69 9.21 -14.05
C ILE A 46 27.51 8.98 -15.33
N ASN A 47 27.30 9.82 -16.34
CA ASN A 47 28.04 9.77 -17.60
C ASN A 47 29.49 10.27 -17.51
N GLU A 48 29.95 10.74 -16.36
CA GLU A 48 31.35 11.05 -16.09
C GLU A 48 32.03 9.96 -15.24
N GLY A 49 31.28 9.09 -14.56
CA GLY A 49 31.79 8.03 -13.67
C GLY A 49 32.26 6.73 -14.34
N ASP A 50 32.35 5.63 -13.58
CA ASP A 50 32.84 4.32 -14.10
C ASP A 50 31.72 3.55 -14.84
N ASP A 51 32.12 2.71 -15.80
CA ASP A 51 31.23 1.82 -16.56
C ASP A 51 30.65 0.70 -15.69
N ASN A 52 31.36 0.28 -14.63
CA ASN A 52 30.93 -0.78 -13.72
C ASN A 52 30.23 -0.26 -12.45
N ALA A 53 30.18 1.05 -12.25
CA ALA A 53 29.60 1.65 -11.07
C ALA A 53 28.06 1.56 -11.05
N GLU A 54 27.51 1.47 -9.84
CA GLU A 54 26.08 1.47 -9.56
C GLU A 54 25.60 2.83 -9.04
N TYR A 55 24.51 3.32 -9.63
CA TYR A 55 23.89 4.59 -9.32
C TYR A 55 22.40 4.42 -9.01
N VAL A 56 21.89 5.26 -8.12
CA VAL A 56 20.46 5.32 -7.80
C VAL A 56 19.98 6.77 -7.95
N ILE A 57 18.87 6.96 -8.64
CA ILE A 57 18.13 8.22 -8.68
C ILE A 57 16.82 8.03 -7.91
N GLU A 58 16.68 8.70 -6.77
CA GLU A 58 15.43 8.76 -6.01
C GLU A 58 14.71 10.09 -6.32
N MET A 59 13.54 10.01 -6.96
CA MET A 59 12.68 11.17 -7.18
C MET A 59 11.98 11.54 -5.87
N LEU A 60 11.94 12.85 -5.58
CA LEU A 60 11.28 13.43 -4.40
C LEU A 60 10.06 14.28 -4.75
N ASN A 61 9.83 14.57 -6.03
CA ASN A 61 8.72 15.35 -6.57
C ASN A 61 8.41 14.89 -8.00
N ASP A 62 7.26 15.31 -8.52
CA ASP A 62 7.02 15.32 -9.96
C ASP A 62 8.06 16.24 -10.63
N ILE A 63 8.73 15.75 -11.67
CA ILE A 63 9.77 16.46 -12.39
C ILE A 63 9.34 16.64 -13.83
N GLU A 64 9.21 17.89 -14.25
CA GLU A 64 9.06 18.25 -15.65
C GLU A 64 10.40 18.68 -16.21
N VAL A 65 10.94 17.86 -17.11
CA VAL A 65 12.21 18.11 -17.79
C VAL A 65 12.01 19.20 -18.84
N THR A 66 12.35 20.42 -18.43
CA THR A 66 12.38 21.63 -19.25
C THR A 66 13.80 21.93 -19.68
N THR A 67 14.01 22.35 -20.92
CA THR A 67 15.35 22.72 -21.39
C THR A 67 15.75 24.09 -20.85
N SER A 68 17.03 24.22 -20.50
CA SER A 68 17.66 25.48 -20.11
C SER A 68 17.86 26.38 -21.34
N THR A 69 17.87 27.69 -21.10
CA THR A 69 17.78 28.84 -22.02
C THR A 69 18.95 29.03 -23.01
N SER A 70 19.74 28.00 -23.32
CA SER A 70 20.88 28.08 -24.26
C SER A 70 20.57 27.47 -25.64
N PRO A 71 20.90 28.15 -26.76
CA PRO A 71 20.73 27.58 -28.09
C PRO A 71 21.67 26.39 -28.29
N GLY A 72 21.13 25.16 -28.39
CA GLY A 72 21.87 23.98 -28.88
C GLY A 72 21.94 22.74 -27.97
N ALA A 73 21.38 22.74 -26.77
CA ALA A 73 21.43 21.59 -25.85
C ALA A 73 20.02 21.13 -25.44
N ASN A 74 19.26 20.58 -26.40
CA ASN A 74 18.10 19.75 -26.08
C ASN A 74 18.56 18.30 -26.27
N LEU A 75 19.03 17.67 -25.21
CA LEU A 75 19.44 16.26 -25.24
C LEU A 75 18.48 15.52 -24.30
N SER A 76 18.07 14.32 -24.70
CA SER A 76 17.40 13.37 -23.82
C SER A 76 18.13 13.22 -22.47
N LEU A 77 17.48 12.69 -21.45
CA LEU A 77 18.16 12.13 -20.28
C LEU A 77 18.91 10.87 -20.73
N GLU A 78 20.08 11.08 -21.33
CA GLU A 78 20.86 10.04 -21.97
C GLU A 78 21.79 9.37 -20.97
N PHE A 79 21.66 8.06 -20.77
CA PHE A 79 22.54 7.22 -19.97
C PHE A 79 23.47 6.44 -20.92
N LYS A 80 24.79 6.58 -20.77
CA LYS A 80 25.78 5.98 -21.67
C LYS A 80 26.57 4.84 -21.06
N LYS A 81 26.61 4.78 -19.73
CA LYS A 81 27.41 3.84 -18.94
C LYS A 81 26.85 3.65 -17.54
N GLY A 82 27.42 2.69 -16.81
CA GLY A 82 27.03 2.35 -15.46
C GLY A 82 25.69 1.62 -15.41
N THR A 83 25.38 1.11 -14.21
CA THR A 83 24.05 0.60 -13.89
C THR A 83 23.31 1.64 -13.07
N THR A 84 22.20 2.16 -13.59
CA THR A 84 21.38 3.18 -12.91
C THR A 84 20.00 2.63 -12.58
N THR A 85 19.60 2.68 -11.31
CA THR A 85 18.22 2.41 -10.88
C THR A 85 17.48 3.71 -10.58
N ILE A 86 16.33 3.91 -11.21
CA ILE A 86 15.47 5.09 -11.03
C ILE A 86 14.24 4.69 -10.23
N TYR A 87 14.12 5.25 -9.03
CA TYR A 87 12.94 5.14 -8.17
C TYR A 87 12.07 6.37 -8.32
N GLY A 88 10.86 6.18 -8.85
CA GLY A 88 9.88 7.26 -9.01
C GLY A 88 9.23 7.68 -7.70
N ASN A 89 9.16 6.81 -6.69
CA ASN A 89 8.53 7.10 -5.39
C ASN A 89 7.13 7.73 -5.50
N ASN A 90 6.31 7.24 -6.43
CA ASN A 90 4.97 7.76 -6.73
C ASN A 90 4.94 9.15 -7.38
N HIS A 91 6.01 9.50 -8.09
CA HIS A 91 6.11 10.72 -8.87
C HIS A 91 6.13 10.47 -10.38
N SER A 92 5.94 11.55 -11.14
CA SER A 92 5.96 11.59 -12.58
C SER A 92 7.19 12.29 -13.13
N LEU A 93 7.73 11.76 -14.23
CA LEU A 93 8.78 12.35 -15.04
C LEU A 93 8.17 12.77 -16.38
N LYS A 94 8.11 14.08 -16.63
CA LYS A 94 7.43 14.68 -17.78
C LYS A 94 8.39 15.35 -18.73
N GLY A 95 8.24 15.14 -20.04
CA GLY A 95 9.08 15.82 -21.05
C GLY A 95 8.40 17.01 -21.72
N LYS A 96 9.07 18.17 -21.77
CA LYS A 96 8.69 19.32 -22.63
C LYS A 96 9.57 19.44 -23.88
N LEU A 97 10.02 18.30 -24.43
CA LEU A 97 10.90 18.24 -25.60
C LEU A 97 10.08 18.03 -26.88
N HIS A 98 10.55 18.58 -28.00
CA HIS A 98 9.87 18.43 -29.31
C HIS A 98 10.66 17.61 -30.32
N SER A 99 11.94 17.31 -30.09
CA SER A 99 12.80 16.70 -31.12
C SER A 99 13.71 15.60 -30.58
N PHE A 100 13.54 15.25 -29.30
CA PHE A 100 14.32 14.20 -28.64
C PHE A 100 13.42 13.45 -27.66
N GLY A 101 13.68 12.16 -27.47
CA GLY A 101 13.01 11.36 -26.46
C GLY A 101 13.33 11.82 -25.03
N LEU A 102 12.52 11.39 -24.06
CA LEU A 102 12.68 11.79 -22.67
C LEU A 102 13.85 11.07 -21.99
N ILE A 103 13.83 9.73 -21.97
CA ILE A 103 14.93 8.90 -21.48
C ILE A 103 15.61 8.23 -22.67
N TRP A 104 16.93 8.20 -22.71
CA TRP A 104 17.69 7.47 -23.73
C TRP A 104 18.76 6.61 -23.06
N ALA A 105 18.80 5.31 -23.33
CA ALA A 105 19.89 4.44 -22.91
C ALA A 105 20.74 4.09 -24.11
N SER A 106 22.06 4.30 -24.04
CA SER A 106 23.02 4.04 -25.11
C SER A 106 24.34 3.48 -24.56
N GLY A 107 25.29 3.20 -25.44
CA GLY A 107 26.57 2.61 -25.04
C GLY A 107 26.35 1.23 -24.39
N ASN A 108 26.93 1.04 -23.20
CA ASN A 108 26.82 -0.20 -22.42
C ASN A 108 26.00 -0.01 -21.13
N SER A 109 25.21 1.08 -21.02
CA SER A 109 24.45 1.37 -19.80
C SER A 109 23.42 0.29 -19.49
N VAL A 110 23.18 0.06 -18.20
CA VAL A 110 22.00 -0.67 -17.71
C VAL A 110 21.10 0.32 -16.97
N VAL A 111 19.86 0.52 -17.43
CA VAL A 111 18.90 1.42 -16.78
C VAL A 111 17.73 0.59 -16.22
N ASN A 112 17.58 0.56 -14.91
CA ASN A 112 16.47 -0.06 -14.22
C ASN A 112 15.44 1.02 -13.87
N LEU A 113 14.24 0.93 -14.44
CA LEU A 113 13.10 1.75 -14.06
C LEU A 113 12.32 0.98 -13.00
N GLY A 114 12.52 1.36 -11.74
CA GLY A 114 12.12 0.56 -10.59
C GLY A 114 13.02 -0.65 -10.33
N SER A 115 12.58 -1.53 -9.43
CA SER A 115 13.26 -2.77 -9.06
C SER A 115 12.27 -3.78 -8.48
N GLU A 116 12.58 -5.07 -8.62
CA GLU A 116 11.85 -6.15 -7.95
C GLU A 116 12.03 -6.13 -6.42
N ASP A 117 13.19 -5.68 -5.94
CA ASP A 117 13.51 -5.66 -4.49
C ASP A 117 12.80 -4.54 -3.71
N GLN A 118 12.44 -3.44 -4.39
CA GLN A 118 11.75 -2.27 -3.82
C GLN A 118 10.58 -1.84 -4.73
N PRO A 119 9.54 -2.68 -4.86
CA PRO A 119 8.39 -2.40 -5.74
C PRO A 119 7.59 -1.17 -5.29
N GLU A 120 7.60 -0.84 -4.00
CA GLU A 120 6.95 0.33 -3.42
C GLU A 120 7.54 1.65 -3.91
N LYS A 121 8.86 1.67 -4.16
CA LYS A 121 9.58 2.84 -4.69
C LYS A 121 9.52 2.94 -6.21
N SER A 122 9.13 1.87 -6.88
CA SER A 122 9.16 1.74 -8.34
C SER A 122 8.03 2.50 -9.04
N LYS A 123 7.05 3.00 -8.30
CA LYS A 123 5.94 3.80 -8.84
C LYS A 123 6.46 5.04 -9.56
N LEU A 124 6.40 5.03 -10.89
CA LEU A 124 6.95 6.06 -11.76
C LEU A 124 6.05 6.23 -12.97
N ILE A 125 5.54 7.43 -13.21
CA ILE A 125 4.80 7.75 -14.44
C ILE A 125 5.74 8.51 -15.39
N ILE A 126 5.85 8.04 -16.63
CA ILE A 126 6.66 8.64 -17.68
C ILE A 126 5.71 9.06 -18.81
N GLU A 127 5.61 10.36 -19.07
CA GLU A 127 4.65 10.91 -20.03
C GLU A 127 5.14 12.24 -20.63
N PRO A 128 4.58 12.73 -21.75
CA PRO A 128 4.85 14.10 -22.17
C PRO A 128 4.18 15.08 -21.20
N ALA A 129 4.72 16.30 -21.11
CA ALA A 129 4.01 17.39 -20.47
C ALA A 129 2.74 17.76 -21.26
N SER A 130 1.77 18.40 -20.61
CA SER A 130 0.51 18.78 -21.24
C SER A 130 0.73 19.60 -22.52
N SER A 131 0.06 19.20 -23.61
CA SER A 131 0.19 19.79 -24.96
C SER A 131 1.52 19.52 -25.67
N PHE A 132 2.42 18.74 -25.09
CA PHE A 132 3.64 18.27 -25.76
C PHE A 132 3.47 16.85 -26.31
N ARG A 133 4.32 16.53 -27.27
CA ARG A 133 4.48 15.21 -27.88
C ARG A 133 5.98 14.97 -28.02
N LEU A 134 6.42 13.76 -27.72
CA LEU A 134 7.82 13.37 -27.76
C LEU A 134 8.03 12.34 -28.87
N PRO A 135 9.20 12.34 -29.54
CA PRO A 135 9.63 11.24 -30.41
C PRO A 135 9.46 9.86 -29.78
N GLU A 136 9.86 9.73 -28.52
CA GLU A 136 9.68 8.54 -27.69
C GLU A 136 9.74 8.95 -26.21
N LEU A 137 9.13 8.16 -25.33
CA LEU A 137 9.33 8.29 -23.90
C LEU A 137 10.63 7.61 -23.46
N LEU A 138 10.94 6.47 -24.08
CA LEU A 138 12.16 5.71 -23.85
C LEU A 138 12.77 5.28 -25.17
N GLY A 139 14.02 5.67 -25.39
CA GLY A 139 14.85 5.15 -26.47
C GLY A 139 15.97 4.27 -25.95
N ILE A 140 16.30 3.21 -26.69
CA ILE A 140 17.38 2.29 -26.34
C ILE A 140 18.23 2.05 -27.58
N SER A 141 19.54 2.27 -27.45
CA SER A 141 20.50 1.94 -28.49
C SER A 141 21.83 1.41 -28.01
N GLY A 142 22.74 1.13 -28.94
CA GLY A 142 24.03 0.51 -28.61
C GLY A 142 23.84 -0.88 -28.02
N SER A 143 24.63 -1.24 -27.02
CA SER A 143 24.47 -2.49 -26.25
C SER A 143 23.76 -2.26 -24.92
N ALA A 144 23.04 -1.14 -24.78
CA ALA A 144 22.35 -0.78 -23.55
C ALA A 144 21.22 -1.76 -23.23
N THR A 145 20.97 -1.93 -21.94
CA THR A 145 19.84 -2.73 -21.43
C THR A 145 18.94 -1.84 -20.59
N VAL A 146 17.63 -1.90 -20.83
CA VAL A 146 16.64 -1.25 -19.97
C VAL A 146 15.70 -2.29 -19.40
N ASN A 147 15.52 -2.23 -18.07
CA ASN A 147 14.63 -3.10 -17.32
C ASN A 147 13.47 -2.28 -16.77
N VAL A 148 12.24 -2.65 -17.11
CA VAL A 148 11.00 -1.99 -16.66
C VAL A 148 10.32 -2.89 -15.64
N TYR A 149 10.18 -2.39 -14.41
CA TYR A 149 9.57 -3.12 -13.31
C TYR A 149 8.13 -2.69 -13.03
N TYR A 150 7.48 -3.41 -12.13
CA TYR A 150 6.14 -3.10 -11.66
C TYR A 150 6.05 -1.68 -11.07
N GLY A 151 4.91 -1.01 -11.28
CA GLY A 151 4.68 0.37 -10.85
C GLY A 151 5.15 1.43 -11.85
N VAL A 152 5.92 1.06 -12.88
CA VAL A 152 6.31 1.98 -13.96
C VAL A 152 5.22 2.05 -15.02
N VAL A 153 4.83 3.27 -15.42
CA VAL A 153 3.79 3.53 -16.42
C VAL A 153 4.32 4.48 -17.48
N PHE A 154 4.35 4.03 -18.73
CA PHE A 154 4.54 4.88 -19.91
C PHE A 154 3.17 5.21 -20.49
N GLN A 155 2.85 6.51 -20.66
CA GLN A 155 1.52 6.86 -21.14
C GLN A 155 1.41 8.14 -21.95
N ASN A 156 0.31 8.24 -22.68
CA ASN A 156 -0.21 9.46 -23.29
C ASN A 156 0.74 10.16 -24.28
N ASN A 157 1.66 9.42 -24.90
CA ASN A 157 2.55 9.98 -25.91
C ASN A 157 2.02 9.68 -27.32
N SER A 158 1.92 10.72 -28.15
CA SER A 158 1.66 10.56 -29.57
C SER A 158 2.88 11.02 -30.32
N THR A 159 3.70 10.08 -30.81
CA THR A 159 4.98 10.42 -31.45
C THR A 159 4.81 11.20 -32.76
N ILE A 160 5.84 11.94 -33.10
CA ILE A 160 5.85 12.94 -34.17
C ILE A 160 6.89 12.67 -35.26
N ASP A 161 7.83 11.75 -35.07
CA ASP A 161 8.94 11.51 -36.01
C ASP A 161 9.55 10.10 -35.96
N ARG A 162 9.48 9.40 -34.82
CA ARG A 162 10.06 8.06 -34.61
C ARG A 162 9.01 6.97 -34.42
N PRO A 163 9.36 5.70 -34.71
CA PRO A 163 8.46 4.58 -34.48
C PRO A 163 8.41 4.24 -32.99
N GLY A 164 7.34 3.56 -32.55
CA GLY A 164 7.12 3.25 -31.14
C GLY A 164 6.50 4.44 -30.42
N GLY A 165 5.17 4.44 -30.27
CA GLY A 165 4.48 5.57 -29.62
C GLY A 165 4.95 5.85 -28.19
N ALA A 166 5.51 4.87 -27.47
CA ALA A 166 6.17 5.06 -26.18
C ALA A 166 7.66 4.70 -26.21
N ILE A 167 8.00 3.53 -26.75
CA ILE A 167 9.34 2.94 -26.61
C ILE A 167 9.93 2.61 -27.99
N TYR A 168 11.16 3.06 -28.20
CA TYR A 168 11.96 2.81 -29.39
C TYR A 168 13.21 2.01 -29.03
N VAL A 169 13.39 0.81 -29.61
CA VAL A 169 14.55 -0.06 -29.36
C VAL A 169 15.30 -0.34 -30.67
N GLU A 170 16.55 0.12 -30.75
CA GLU A 170 17.44 -0.08 -31.88
C GLU A 170 18.81 -0.59 -31.42
N ASN A 171 19.15 -1.84 -31.70
CA ASN A 171 20.40 -2.53 -31.27
C ASN A 171 20.55 -2.82 -29.76
N GLY A 172 19.72 -2.28 -28.87
CA GLY A 172 19.77 -2.56 -27.43
C GLY A 172 18.88 -3.73 -26.96
N THR A 173 18.69 -3.84 -25.63
CA THR A 173 17.79 -4.82 -25.00
C THR A 173 16.75 -4.14 -24.12
N LEU A 174 15.48 -4.47 -24.32
CA LEU A 174 14.37 -4.12 -23.43
C LEU A 174 13.89 -5.37 -22.69
N ASN A 175 13.81 -5.31 -21.36
CA ASN A 175 13.13 -6.30 -20.54
C ASN A 175 11.97 -5.65 -19.79
N MET A 176 10.76 -6.18 -19.94
CA MET A 176 9.60 -5.80 -19.14
C MET A 176 9.31 -6.92 -18.13
N TYR A 177 9.64 -6.68 -16.87
CA TYR A 177 9.26 -7.55 -15.74
C TYR A 177 7.85 -7.25 -15.25
N GLY A 178 7.39 -6.02 -15.50
CA GLY A 178 6.06 -5.54 -15.21
C GLY A 178 5.81 -4.24 -15.97
N GLY A 179 5.10 -3.33 -15.32
CA GLY A 179 4.82 -1.99 -15.84
C GLY A 179 3.70 -1.97 -16.87
N ILE A 180 3.32 -0.75 -17.26
CA ILE A 180 2.19 -0.50 -18.16
C ILE A 180 2.65 0.44 -19.27
N ILE A 181 2.30 0.13 -20.51
CA ILE A 181 2.43 1.03 -21.66
C ILE A 181 1.04 1.26 -22.25
N ARG A 182 0.54 2.49 -22.16
CA ARG A 182 -0.85 2.74 -22.56
C ARG A 182 -1.13 4.08 -23.20
N ASN A 183 -2.19 4.14 -23.99
CA ASN A 183 -2.68 5.37 -24.61
C ASN A 183 -1.59 6.09 -25.42
N CYS A 184 -0.66 5.33 -26.00
CA CYS A 184 0.37 5.87 -26.86
C CYS A 184 0.02 5.66 -28.32
N THR A 185 0.44 6.58 -29.17
CA THR A 185 0.12 6.56 -30.59
C THR A 185 1.37 6.78 -31.44
N ASP A 186 1.65 5.89 -32.38
CA ASP A 186 2.49 6.25 -33.53
C ASP A 186 1.64 6.84 -34.65
N ALA A 187 1.64 8.17 -34.67
CA ALA A 187 0.90 8.97 -35.63
C ALA A 187 1.72 9.31 -36.88
N TYR A 188 2.99 8.90 -36.98
CA TYR A 188 3.92 9.42 -37.99
C TYR A 188 4.59 8.36 -38.84
N THR A 189 5.01 7.22 -38.27
CA THR A 189 5.79 6.24 -39.05
C THR A 189 4.97 5.00 -39.39
N GLY A 190 4.00 4.64 -38.55
CA GLY A 190 3.16 3.46 -38.74
C GLY A 190 3.72 2.18 -38.13
N TRP A 191 4.72 2.26 -37.25
CA TRP A 191 5.44 1.11 -36.72
C TRP A 191 5.41 1.11 -35.18
N GLY A 192 4.53 0.28 -34.61
CA GLY A 192 4.43 0.08 -33.17
C GLY A 192 3.72 1.24 -32.47
N GLY A 193 2.44 1.10 -32.17
CA GLY A 193 1.70 2.14 -31.43
C GLY A 193 2.19 2.31 -30.00
N ALA A 194 2.75 1.25 -29.39
CA ALA A 194 3.38 1.31 -28.07
C ALA A 194 4.90 1.13 -28.16
N VAL A 195 5.34 0.00 -28.72
CA VAL A 195 6.75 -0.41 -28.77
C VAL A 195 7.15 -0.71 -30.20
N TYR A 196 8.26 -0.12 -30.63
CA TYR A 196 9.02 -0.54 -31.80
C TYR A 196 10.33 -1.17 -31.35
N SER A 197 10.64 -2.38 -31.84
CA SER A 197 11.92 -3.04 -31.57
C SER A 197 12.50 -3.69 -32.81
N SER A 198 13.68 -3.23 -33.24
CA SER A 198 14.52 -3.90 -34.23
C SER A 198 15.59 -4.82 -33.60
N SER A 199 15.60 -4.92 -32.27
CA SER A 199 16.57 -5.71 -31.50
C SER A 199 15.85 -6.64 -30.51
N LYS A 200 16.35 -6.79 -29.28
CA LYS A 200 15.82 -7.73 -28.29
C LYS A 200 14.78 -7.06 -27.38
N PHE A 201 13.57 -7.59 -27.37
CA PHE A 201 12.54 -7.26 -26.40
C PHE A 201 12.07 -8.55 -25.70
N THR A 202 12.12 -8.59 -24.37
CA THR A 202 11.57 -9.69 -23.57
C THR A 202 10.53 -9.18 -22.58
N MET A 203 9.32 -9.72 -22.64
CA MET A 203 8.22 -9.40 -21.75
C MET A 203 7.94 -10.59 -20.84
N TYR A 204 8.40 -10.50 -19.59
CA TYR A 204 8.12 -11.47 -18.53
C TYR A 204 6.74 -11.23 -17.91
N GLY A 205 6.31 -9.97 -17.88
CA GLY A 205 5.05 -9.50 -17.31
C GLY A 205 4.67 -8.10 -17.83
N GLY A 206 3.70 -7.46 -17.19
CA GLY A 206 3.23 -6.11 -17.55
C GLY A 206 2.08 -6.09 -18.56
N THR A 207 1.65 -4.88 -18.92
CA THR A 207 0.50 -4.63 -19.79
C THR A 207 0.84 -3.63 -20.89
N ILE A 208 0.48 -3.93 -22.14
CA ILE A 208 0.53 -3.01 -23.28
C ILE A 208 -0.90 -2.84 -23.78
N GLU A 209 -1.49 -1.67 -23.57
CA GLU A 209 -2.91 -1.48 -23.85
C GLU A 209 -3.34 -0.14 -24.43
N ASN A 210 -4.43 -0.15 -25.20
CA ASN A 210 -5.04 1.07 -25.74
C ASN A 210 -4.07 1.91 -26.58
N ASN A 211 -3.07 1.28 -27.19
CA ASN A 211 -2.11 1.96 -28.05
C ASN A 211 -2.55 1.89 -29.51
N VAL A 212 -2.16 2.89 -30.30
CA VAL A 212 -2.68 3.08 -31.66
C VAL A 212 -1.56 3.32 -32.65
N VAL A 213 -1.68 2.73 -33.84
CA VAL A 213 -0.90 3.08 -35.02
C VAL A 213 -1.87 3.54 -36.11
N GLY A 214 -1.56 4.64 -36.83
CA GLY A 214 -2.24 4.93 -38.11
C GLY A 214 -3.06 6.23 -38.25
N GLU A 215 -2.78 7.32 -37.53
CA GLU A 215 -3.59 8.56 -37.68
C GLU A 215 -3.49 9.28 -39.05
N LYS A 216 -2.47 9.01 -39.87
CA LYS A 216 -2.13 9.83 -41.07
C LYS A 216 -2.21 9.13 -42.44
N GLY A 217 -2.92 8.01 -42.57
CA GLY A 217 -3.04 7.32 -43.86
C GLY A 217 -1.73 6.66 -44.31
N LEU A 218 -0.98 6.13 -43.34
CA LEU A 218 0.16 5.23 -43.54
C LEU A 218 -0.25 3.79 -43.25
N GLU A 219 0.51 2.81 -43.73
CA GLU A 219 0.33 1.42 -43.28
C GLU A 219 0.61 1.32 -41.78
N GLY A 220 -0.15 0.47 -41.10
CA GLY A 220 -0.04 0.28 -39.67
C GLY A 220 0.48 -1.10 -39.31
N PHE A 221 1.62 -1.16 -38.62
CA PHE A 221 2.24 -2.40 -38.17
C PHE A 221 2.31 -2.39 -36.64
N GLY A 222 1.53 -3.24 -35.98
CA GLY A 222 1.62 -3.40 -34.54
C GLY A 222 0.95 -2.24 -33.82
N GLY A 223 -0.31 -2.37 -33.42
CA GLY A 223 -0.94 -1.36 -32.55
C GLY A 223 -0.28 -1.33 -31.17
N GLY A 224 0.05 -2.50 -30.62
CA GLY A 224 0.85 -2.64 -29.41
C GLY A 224 2.34 -2.67 -29.72
N VAL A 225 2.80 -3.77 -30.31
CA VAL A 225 4.23 -4.05 -30.55
C VAL A 225 4.50 -4.25 -32.03
N CYS A 226 5.50 -3.55 -32.57
CA CYS A 226 6.11 -3.90 -33.84
C CYS A 226 7.52 -4.45 -33.61
N ASN A 227 7.73 -5.71 -33.97
CA ASN A 227 8.99 -6.42 -33.80
C ASN A 227 9.65 -6.71 -35.15
N LEU A 228 10.82 -6.13 -35.41
CA LEU A 228 11.74 -6.50 -36.49
C LEU A 228 12.93 -7.32 -35.99
N GLY A 229 13.16 -7.35 -34.67
CA GLY A 229 14.24 -8.10 -34.03
C GLY A 229 13.76 -9.41 -33.42
N THR A 230 14.08 -9.65 -32.15
CA THR A 230 13.57 -10.80 -31.38
C THR A 230 12.67 -10.32 -30.25
N PHE A 231 11.40 -10.67 -30.32
CA PHE A 231 10.44 -10.46 -29.24
C PHE A 231 10.15 -11.80 -28.53
N THR A 232 10.35 -11.86 -27.22
CA THR A 232 10.00 -13.01 -26.39
C THR A 232 8.97 -12.62 -25.34
N MET A 233 7.76 -13.18 -25.40
CA MET A 233 6.69 -12.97 -24.42
C MET A 233 6.54 -14.22 -23.57
N LYS A 234 6.96 -14.14 -22.30
CA LYS A 234 6.82 -15.22 -21.30
C LYS A 234 5.59 -15.04 -20.42
N GLY A 235 5.05 -13.83 -20.37
CA GLY A 235 3.89 -13.46 -19.58
C GLY A 235 3.42 -12.04 -19.92
N GLY A 236 2.48 -11.53 -19.13
CA GLY A 236 1.89 -10.20 -19.35
C GLY A 236 0.72 -10.20 -20.34
N VAL A 237 0.25 -9.00 -20.70
CA VAL A 237 -0.96 -8.79 -21.49
C VAL A 237 -0.75 -7.73 -22.57
N ILE A 238 -1.22 -8.00 -23.80
CA ILE A 238 -1.28 -7.03 -24.90
C ILE A 238 -2.72 -6.93 -25.36
N GLN A 239 -3.41 -5.83 -25.04
CA GLN A 239 -4.86 -5.74 -25.29
C GLN A 239 -5.37 -4.39 -25.76
N ASN A 240 -6.50 -4.39 -26.46
CA ASN A 240 -7.19 -3.16 -26.89
C ASN A 240 -6.30 -2.23 -27.74
N ASN A 241 -5.23 -2.75 -28.33
CA ASN A 241 -4.37 -1.98 -29.21
C ASN A 241 -4.88 -2.04 -30.64
N LYS A 242 -4.58 -1.00 -31.41
CA LYS A 242 -5.24 -0.74 -32.68
C LYS A 242 -4.23 -0.42 -33.77
N ALA A 243 -4.20 -1.23 -34.82
CA ALA A 243 -3.48 -0.97 -36.06
C ALA A 243 -4.51 -0.58 -37.14
N GLU A 244 -5.02 0.64 -37.06
CA GLU A 244 -6.06 1.11 -37.97
C GLU A 244 -5.66 2.45 -38.58
N SER A 245 -5.61 2.49 -39.91
CA SER A 245 -5.28 3.69 -40.65
C SER A 245 -6.34 3.97 -41.73
N PRO A 246 -6.82 5.22 -41.86
CA PRO A 246 -7.79 5.56 -42.89
C PRO A 246 -7.25 5.28 -44.30
N ASN A 247 -7.95 4.41 -45.05
CA ASN A 247 -7.61 4.03 -46.43
C ASN A 247 -6.25 3.34 -46.61
N LYS A 248 -5.70 2.73 -45.56
CA LYS A 248 -4.46 1.95 -45.60
C LYS A 248 -4.56 0.66 -44.83
N GLU A 249 -3.60 -0.21 -45.10
CA GLU A 249 -3.54 -1.52 -44.48
C GLU A 249 -3.06 -1.44 -43.03
N GLY A 250 -3.61 -2.32 -42.20
CA GLY A 250 -3.31 -2.43 -40.78
C GLY A 250 -3.12 -3.88 -40.40
N PHE A 251 -2.01 -4.18 -39.75
CA PHE A 251 -1.52 -5.51 -39.47
C PHE A 251 -1.17 -5.66 -38.00
N GLY A 252 -1.72 -6.69 -37.35
CA GLY A 252 -1.32 -7.03 -35.99
C GLY A 252 -1.69 -5.94 -35.01
N GLY A 253 -2.99 -5.74 -34.74
CA GLY A 253 -3.44 -4.77 -33.75
C GLY A 253 -2.71 -4.92 -32.41
N GLY A 254 -2.50 -6.16 -31.95
CA GLY A 254 -1.65 -6.45 -30.80
C GLY A 254 -0.16 -6.41 -31.13
N VAL A 255 0.29 -7.38 -31.94
CA VAL A 255 1.68 -7.58 -32.31
C VAL A 255 1.80 -7.72 -33.83
N CYS A 256 2.69 -6.93 -34.44
CA CYS A 256 3.19 -7.19 -35.78
C CYS A 256 4.64 -7.69 -35.69
N ASN A 257 4.86 -8.93 -36.11
CA ASN A 257 6.16 -9.57 -36.13
C ASN A 257 6.72 -9.67 -37.55
N LEU A 258 7.73 -8.85 -37.82
CA LEU A 258 8.62 -8.96 -38.97
C LEU A 258 10.02 -9.44 -38.56
N GLY A 259 10.17 -10.04 -37.39
CA GLY A 259 11.41 -10.63 -36.92
C GLY A 259 11.18 -12.05 -36.40
N THR A 260 11.80 -12.37 -35.27
CA THR A 260 11.53 -13.58 -34.50
C THR A 260 10.59 -13.28 -33.35
N PHE A 261 9.43 -13.94 -33.30
CA PHE A 261 8.52 -13.85 -32.16
C PHE A 261 8.42 -15.20 -31.44
N ILE A 262 8.70 -15.18 -30.13
CA ILE A 262 8.63 -16.34 -29.23
C ILE A 262 7.59 -16.05 -28.15
N MET A 263 6.48 -16.78 -28.13
CA MET A 263 5.48 -16.67 -27.07
C MET A 263 5.50 -17.94 -26.23
N GLU A 264 5.95 -17.84 -24.98
CA GLU A 264 6.00 -18.91 -23.97
C GLU A 264 4.82 -18.82 -22.98
N GLY A 265 4.20 -17.64 -22.87
CA GLY A 265 3.04 -17.39 -22.02
C GLY A 265 2.51 -15.96 -22.17
N GLY A 266 1.48 -15.63 -21.38
CA GLY A 266 0.79 -14.33 -21.45
C GLY A 266 -0.46 -14.34 -22.35
N VAL A 267 -1.09 -13.18 -22.51
CA VAL A 267 -2.36 -13.02 -23.24
C VAL A 267 -2.27 -11.87 -24.24
N ILE A 268 -2.75 -12.09 -25.46
CA ILE A 268 -2.90 -11.04 -26.48
C ILE A 268 -4.35 -11.10 -26.95
N GLN A 269 -5.13 -10.04 -26.74
CA GLN A 269 -6.58 -10.08 -26.93
C GLN A 269 -7.22 -8.73 -27.25
N ASN A 270 -8.42 -8.74 -27.81
CA ASN A 270 -9.26 -7.55 -28.03
C ASN A 270 -8.54 -6.43 -28.80
N ASN A 271 -7.49 -6.77 -29.54
CA ASN A 271 -6.82 -5.82 -30.39
C ASN A 271 -7.60 -5.70 -31.71
N THR A 272 -7.35 -4.65 -32.50
CA THR A 272 -8.03 -4.45 -33.78
C THR A 272 -7.06 -4.05 -34.88
N SER A 273 -7.30 -4.54 -36.09
CA SER A 273 -6.52 -4.20 -37.28
C SER A 273 -7.44 -3.84 -38.46
N SER A 274 -7.02 -2.94 -39.35
CA SER A 274 -7.85 -2.58 -40.52
C SER A 274 -7.80 -3.61 -41.65
N THR A 275 -6.75 -4.44 -41.74
CA THR A 275 -6.61 -5.44 -42.81
C THR A 275 -6.64 -6.87 -42.29
N ALA A 276 -5.61 -7.28 -41.55
CA ALA A 276 -5.41 -8.67 -41.19
C ALA A 276 -4.79 -8.84 -39.81
N ALA A 277 -5.21 -9.90 -39.14
CA ALA A 277 -4.70 -10.33 -37.85
C ALA A 277 -4.84 -9.24 -36.77
N ASP A 278 -6.00 -9.22 -36.14
CA ASP A 278 -6.28 -8.31 -35.04
C ASP A 278 -5.27 -8.43 -33.89
N ASP A 279 -4.89 -9.66 -33.51
CA ASP A 279 -4.01 -9.87 -32.35
C ASP A 279 -2.54 -10.04 -32.75
N VAL A 280 -2.20 -10.98 -33.64
CA VAL A 280 -0.81 -11.18 -34.06
C VAL A 280 -0.72 -11.34 -35.56
N PHE A 281 -0.04 -10.41 -36.23
CA PHE A 281 0.39 -10.58 -37.61
C PHE A 281 1.86 -10.96 -37.64
N SER A 282 2.24 -11.91 -38.48
CA SER A 282 3.64 -12.31 -38.60
C SER A 282 4.04 -12.71 -40.01
N GLN A 283 5.14 -12.16 -40.55
CA GLN A 283 5.67 -12.54 -41.88
C GLN A 283 6.96 -13.36 -41.83
N ASN A 284 7.61 -13.42 -40.66
CA ASN A 284 8.91 -14.05 -40.47
C ASN A 284 8.83 -15.20 -39.46
N LYS A 285 9.97 -15.80 -39.13
CA LYS A 285 10.08 -16.94 -38.19
C LYS A 285 9.30 -16.66 -36.91
N THR A 286 8.21 -17.37 -36.73
CA THR A 286 7.40 -17.31 -35.51
C THR A 286 7.54 -18.64 -34.81
N LYS A 287 7.80 -18.61 -33.51
CA LYS A 287 7.83 -19.82 -32.69
C LYS A 287 6.93 -19.60 -31.49
N ILE A 288 5.69 -20.01 -31.61
CA ILE A 288 4.73 -19.96 -30.51
C ILE A 288 4.90 -21.26 -29.72
N THR A 289 5.41 -21.16 -28.49
CA THR A 289 5.65 -22.32 -27.60
C THR A 289 4.68 -22.22 -26.44
N VAL A 290 3.47 -22.73 -26.59
CA VAL A 290 2.48 -22.49 -25.55
C VAL A 290 2.49 -23.59 -24.47
N ALA A 291 2.47 -23.19 -23.20
CA ALA A 291 2.39 -24.04 -22.00
C ALA A 291 0.94 -24.16 -21.44
N ALA A 292 0.58 -25.28 -20.83
CA ALA A 292 -0.78 -25.82 -20.61
C ALA A 292 -1.17 -25.49 -19.23
N ASN A 293 -2.48 -25.35 -19.09
CA ASN A 293 -3.08 -25.96 -17.94
C ASN A 293 -4.44 -26.58 -18.31
N LYS A 294 -4.61 -27.89 -18.05
CA LYS A 294 -5.84 -28.64 -18.39
C LYS A 294 -7.02 -28.33 -17.44
N ASP A 295 -6.77 -27.62 -16.33
CA ASP A 295 -7.73 -27.53 -15.22
C ASP A 295 -8.44 -26.17 -15.07
N LYS A 296 -8.20 -25.18 -15.95
CA LYS A 296 -8.59 -23.78 -15.67
C LYS A 296 -9.41 -23.04 -16.74
N GLY A 297 -9.97 -23.72 -17.74
CA GLY A 297 -10.94 -23.07 -18.66
C GLY A 297 -10.37 -21.98 -19.58
N PHE A 298 -9.06 -21.71 -19.54
CA PHE A 298 -8.34 -20.98 -20.58
C PHE A 298 -7.87 -21.99 -21.62
N GLY A 299 -8.10 -21.70 -22.90
CA GLY A 299 -7.29 -22.26 -23.96
C GLY A 299 -5.87 -21.72 -23.82
N THR A 300 -5.01 -22.42 -23.07
CA THR A 300 -3.56 -22.19 -23.02
C THR A 300 -2.86 -23.54 -22.82
N LEU A 301 -1.82 -23.81 -23.63
CA LEU A 301 -1.45 -25.10 -24.26
C LEU A 301 -0.80 -26.26 -23.47
N THR A 302 0.53 -26.37 -23.25
CA THR A 302 1.47 -27.47 -22.79
C THR A 302 1.50 -28.67 -23.70
N SER A 303 2.60 -28.67 -24.44
CA SER A 303 3.53 -29.78 -24.60
C SER A 303 2.90 -31.16 -24.71
N THR A 304 2.38 -31.43 -25.90
CA THR A 304 2.86 -32.52 -26.76
C THR A 304 2.25 -32.32 -28.13
N LYS A 305 3.00 -31.76 -29.09
CA LYS A 305 2.67 -31.83 -30.54
C LYS A 305 1.18 -31.73 -30.93
N GLU A 306 0.40 -30.82 -30.33
CA GLU A 306 -1.04 -30.72 -30.58
C GLU A 306 -1.48 -29.25 -30.67
N GLN A 307 -2.63 -29.06 -31.34
CA GLN A 307 -3.27 -27.82 -31.81
C GLN A 307 -3.18 -26.57 -30.90
N ILE A 308 -3.06 -25.38 -31.51
CA ILE A 308 -3.20 -24.06 -30.86
C ILE A 308 -4.68 -23.72 -30.76
N SER A 309 -5.31 -24.13 -29.66
CA SER A 309 -6.73 -23.83 -29.42
C SER A 309 -6.99 -22.39 -29.01
N GLY A 310 -8.04 -21.80 -29.58
CA GLY A 310 -8.42 -20.41 -29.36
C GLY A 310 -7.60 -19.39 -30.16
N TRP A 311 -6.67 -19.83 -31.01
CA TRP A 311 -6.01 -18.96 -31.99
C TRP A 311 -6.31 -19.45 -33.40
N PHE A 312 -6.81 -18.54 -34.22
CA PHE A 312 -7.28 -18.87 -35.56
C PHE A 312 -6.46 -18.17 -36.63
N GLU A 313 -6.21 -18.87 -37.73
CA GLU A 313 -5.72 -18.26 -38.97
C GLU A 313 -6.79 -17.32 -39.53
N ASP A 314 -6.41 -16.08 -39.84
CA ASP A 314 -7.26 -15.13 -40.56
C ASP A 314 -7.28 -15.50 -42.06
N GLY A 315 -8.43 -15.94 -42.56
CA GLY A 315 -8.60 -16.27 -43.97
C GLY A 315 -8.37 -15.05 -44.87
N ASN A 316 -7.56 -15.21 -45.90
CA ASN A 316 -7.06 -14.13 -46.76
C ASN A 316 -8.11 -13.56 -47.75
N ASN A 317 -9.31 -13.19 -47.29
CA ASN A 317 -10.37 -12.66 -48.15
C ASN A 317 -10.94 -11.32 -47.65
N GLU A 318 -11.10 -10.38 -48.57
CA GLU A 318 -11.53 -8.99 -48.29
C GLU A 318 -13.04 -8.88 -47.97
N ASN A 319 -13.80 -9.99 -48.09
CA ASN A 319 -15.26 -10.01 -48.04
C ASN A 319 -15.85 -10.89 -46.92
N SER A 320 -15.05 -11.54 -46.07
CA SER A 320 -15.59 -12.32 -44.95
C SER A 320 -15.96 -11.43 -43.78
N ASN A 321 -17.04 -11.82 -43.10
CA ASN A 321 -17.37 -11.28 -41.80
C ASN A 321 -16.25 -11.74 -40.85
N ARG A 322 -15.22 -10.90 -40.63
CA ARG A 322 -13.98 -11.16 -39.83
C ARG A 322 -14.21 -11.55 -38.37
N TRP A 323 -15.46 -11.77 -37.98
CA TRP A 323 -15.95 -12.04 -36.63
C TRP A 323 -16.52 -13.45 -36.48
N ASP A 324 -16.63 -14.23 -37.56
CA ASP A 324 -17.21 -15.57 -37.53
C ASP A 324 -16.15 -16.66 -37.45
N VAL A 325 -15.78 -16.99 -36.20
CA VAL A 325 -14.82 -18.05 -35.86
C VAL A 325 -15.22 -19.42 -36.41
N ASN A 326 -16.50 -19.65 -36.70
CA ASN A 326 -16.99 -20.95 -37.15
C ASN A 326 -16.87 -21.13 -38.68
N ASN A 327 -16.77 -20.03 -39.44
CA ASN A 327 -16.87 -20.06 -40.90
C ASN A 327 -15.58 -19.70 -41.64
N TYR A 328 -14.66 -18.93 -41.03
CA TYR A 328 -13.50 -18.36 -41.75
C TYR A 328 -12.15 -18.57 -41.08
N CYS A 329 -12.14 -19.20 -39.91
CA CYS A 329 -11.02 -19.26 -39.00
C CYS A 329 -10.67 -20.72 -38.73
N VAL A 330 -9.43 -21.11 -39.01
CA VAL A 330 -8.94 -22.48 -38.76
C VAL A 330 -8.03 -22.45 -37.55
N GLU A 331 -8.27 -23.35 -36.60
CA GLU A 331 -7.41 -23.57 -35.44
C GLU A 331 -6.03 -24.06 -35.93
N ILE A 332 -4.97 -23.30 -35.63
CA ILE A 332 -3.64 -23.58 -36.16
C ILE A 332 -3.00 -24.72 -35.38
N ALA A 333 -2.48 -25.75 -36.05
CA ALA A 333 -1.70 -26.78 -35.38
C ALA A 333 -0.32 -26.23 -34.92
N ALA A 334 0.19 -26.68 -33.77
CA ALA A 334 1.49 -26.22 -33.25
C ALA A 334 2.66 -26.46 -34.23
N GLU A 335 2.55 -27.47 -35.08
CA GLU A 335 3.55 -27.77 -36.12
C GLU A 335 3.51 -26.79 -37.30
N ASP A 336 2.36 -26.22 -37.61
CA ASP A 336 2.20 -25.23 -38.69
C ASP A 336 2.64 -23.84 -38.26
N ALA A 337 2.46 -23.49 -36.98
CA ALA A 337 2.94 -22.23 -36.41
C ALA A 337 4.48 -22.07 -36.41
N SER A 338 5.21 -23.16 -36.63
CA SER A 338 6.68 -23.18 -36.72
C SER A 338 7.21 -23.08 -38.16
N LYS A 339 6.34 -23.18 -39.17
CA LYS A 339 6.72 -23.16 -40.59
C LYS A 339 6.70 -21.71 -41.09
N GLU A 340 7.75 -21.32 -41.80
CA GLU A 340 7.89 -19.99 -42.41
C GLU A 340 6.86 -19.81 -43.54
N THR A 341 5.74 -19.17 -43.23
CA THR A 341 4.79 -18.57 -44.18
C THR A 341 3.90 -17.66 -43.34
N VAL A 342 3.61 -16.45 -43.82
CA VAL A 342 2.84 -15.42 -43.09
C VAL A 342 1.71 -16.01 -42.23
N ILE A 343 1.72 -15.75 -40.92
CA ILE A 343 0.74 -16.24 -39.95
C ILE A 343 -0.03 -15.05 -39.40
N ALA A 344 -1.34 -15.04 -39.61
CA ALA A 344 -2.27 -14.10 -39.03
C ALA A 344 -3.06 -14.81 -37.93
N LEU A 345 -2.86 -14.44 -36.67
CA LEU A 345 -3.52 -15.06 -35.52
C LEU A 345 -4.58 -14.13 -34.93
N LYS A 346 -5.71 -14.72 -34.57
CA LYS A 346 -6.78 -14.08 -33.79
C LYS A 346 -7.14 -14.90 -32.56
N ALA A 347 -7.17 -14.28 -31.38
CA ALA A 347 -7.65 -14.94 -30.18
C ALA A 347 -9.18 -15.12 -30.22
N ALA A 348 -9.69 -16.22 -29.64
CA ALA A 348 -11.11 -16.41 -29.41
C ALA A 348 -11.63 -15.24 -28.56
N HIS A 349 -12.52 -14.45 -29.13
CA HIS A 349 -13.13 -13.29 -28.48
C HIS A 349 -13.71 -13.71 -27.12
N GLY A 350 -13.17 -13.17 -26.01
CA GLY A 350 -13.70 -13.36 -24.66
C GLY A 350 -12.80 -14.06 -23.63
N ALA A 351 -11.62 -14.58 -24.01
CA ALA A 351 -10.71 -15.24 -23.05
C ALA A 351 -9.80 -14.24 -22.32
N LYS A 352 -10.33 -13.52 -21.32
CA LYS A 352 -9.56 -12.55 -20.52
C LYS A 352 -8.57 -13.23 -19.56
N LYS A 353 -7.32 -12.75 -19.46
CA LYS A 353 -6.33 -13.25 -18.49
C LYS A 353 -6.93 -13.35 -17.07
N GLU A 354 -6.87 -14.52 -16.46
CA GLU A 354 -7.24 -14.71 -15.07
C GLU A 354 -6.25 -14.06 -14.10
N ILE A 355 -6.80 -13.40 -13.09
CA ILE A 355 -6.12 -12.77 -11.96
C ILE A 355 -6.65 -13.37 -10.67
N THR A 356 -5.76 -13.61 -9.71
CA THR A 356 -6.09 -14.12 -8.38
C THR A 356 -5.92 -13.04 -7.32
N VAL A 357 -6.99 -12.77 -6.58
CA VAL A 357 -6.95 -11.93 -5.36
C VAL A 357 -6.96 -12.86 -4.17
N THR A 358 -5.89 -12.85 -3.39
CA THR A 358 -5.73 -13.66 -2.18
C THR A 358 -6.03 -12.81 -0.95
N PHE A 359 -6.84 -13.33 -0.03
CA PHE A 359 -7.24 -12.71 1.22
C PHE A 359 -6.60 -13.44 2.39
N ASN A 360 -5.76 -12.72 3.14
CA ASN A 360 -5.15 -13.19 4.37
C ASN A 360 -5.81 -12.49 5.58
N THR A 361 -6.47 -13.27 6.44
CA THR A 361 -7.22 -12.73 7.58
C THR A 361 -6.34 -12.26 8.75
N ASN A 362 -5.01 -12.41 8.69
CA ASN A 362 -4.09 -12.08 9.78
C ASN A 362 -4.55 -12.66 11.13
N SER A 363 -4.78 -13.97 11.14
CA SER A 363 -5.31 -14.74 12.27
C SER A 363 -6.75 -14.39 12.68
N GLY A 364 -7.51 -13.72 11.82
CA GLY A 364 -8.96 -13.59 11.95
C GLY A 364 -9.69 -14.84 11.43
N VAL A 365 -10.96 -14.96 11.78
CA VAL A 365 -11.88 -15.99 11.29
C VAL A 365 -12.59 -15.46 10.05
N TRP A 366 -12.47 -16.19 8.93
CA TRP A 366 -13.21 -15.93 7.71
C TRP A 366 -14.69 -16.22 7.93
N THR A 367 -15.56 -15.32 7.46
CA THR A 367 -17.01 -15.36 7.71
C THR A 367 -17.84 -15.39 6.43
N ASP A 368 -17.22 -15.20 5.26
CA ASP A 368 -17.93 -15.21 4.00
C ASP A 368 -18.27 -16.64 3.58
N THR A 369 -19.55 -16.87 3.26
CA THR A 369 -20.09 -18.19 2.89
C THR A 369 -20.53 -18.25 1.43
N THR A 370 -20.17 -17.25 0.61
CA THR A 370 -20.46 -17.27 -0.82
C THR A 370 -19.57 -18.28 -1.54
N ASP A 371 -20.04 -18.80 -2.66
CA ASP A 371 -19.28 -19.70 -3.55
C ASP A 371 -18.26 -18.95 -4.43
N LYS A 372 -18.07 -17.65 -4.20
CA LYS A 372 -17.13 -16.79 -4.94
C LYS A 372 -15.69 -16.97 -4.51
N PHE A 373 -15.45 -17.49 -3.31
CA PHE A 373 -14.11 -17.61 -2.73
C PHE A 373 -13.75 -19.08 -2.51
N SER A 374 -12.51 -19.43 -2.86
CA SER A 374 -11.92 -20.75 -2.62
C SER A 374 -10.92 -20.68 -1.48
N GLN A 375 -10.93 -21.67 -0.58
CA GLN A 375 -9.93 -21.78 0.48
C GLN A 375 -8.66 -22.45 -0.06
N ASN A 376 -7.51 -21.85 0.22
CA ASN A 376 -6.19 -22.35 -0.15
C ASN A 376 -5.57 -23.24 0.95
N GLU A 377 -4.55 -24.02 0.61
CA GLU A 377 -3.86 -24.93 1.54
C GLU A 377 -3.24 -24.20 2.75
N ASP A 378 -2.85 -22.94 2.57
CA ASP A 378 -2.25 -22.09 3.61
C ASP A 378 -3.31 -21.35 4.48
N SER A 379 -4.58 -21.75 4.38
CA SER A 379 -5.71 -21.12 5.08
C SER A 379 -6.01 -19.68 4.67
N THR A 380 -5.45 -19.21 3.55
CA THR A 380 -5.95 -18.01 2.87
C THR A 380 -7.18 -18.34 2.03
N TYR A 381 -7.86 -17.30 1.54
CA TYR A 381 -9.00 -17.43 0.63
C TYR A 381 -8.67 -16.69 -0.66
N SER A 382 -9.22 -17.11 -1.79
CA SER A 382 -9.00 -16.42 -3.06
C SER A 382 -10.23 -16.34 -3.92
N GLU A 383 -10.33 -15.24 -4.65
CA GLU A 383 -11.22 -15.08 -5.79
C GLU A 383 -10.37 -15.08 -7.07
N THR A 384 -10.90 -15.71 -8.11
CA THR A 384 -10.35 -15.65 -9.45
C THR A 384 -11.29 -14.83 -10.31
N LEU A 385 -10.76 -13.78 -10.94
CA LEU A 385 -11.50 -12.88 -11.81
C LEU A 385 -10.71 -12.59 -13.09
N ASN A 386 -11.33 -11.95 -14.06
CA ASN A 386 -10.59 -11.52 -15.23
C ASN A 386 -9.82 -10.22 -14.98
N LEU A 387 -8.69 -10.06 -15.65
CA LEU A 387 -7.91 -8.83 -15.65
C LEU A 387 -8.78 -7.60 -15.93
N GLY A 388 -8.60 -6.55 -15.13
CA GLY A 388 -9.35 -5.30 -15.21
C GLY A 388 -10.72 -5.36 -14.55
N GLU A 389 -11.17 -6.53 -14.07
CA GLU A 389 -12.38 -6.61 -13.25
C GLU A 389 -12.09 -6.17 -11.82
N LYS A 390 -13.15 -5.81 -11.09
CA LYS A 390 -13.09 -5.41 -9.70
C LYS A 390 -13.22 -6.66 -8.82
N ALA A 391 -12.40 -6.75 -7.78
CA ALA A 391 -12.55 -7.81 -6.77
C ALA A 391 -13.87 -7.65 -6.01
N ILE A 392 -14.47 -8.76 -5.59
CA ILE A 392 -15.62 -8.73 -4.69
C ILE A 392 -15.11 -8.60 -3.25
N ALA A 393 -15.64 -7.60 -2.53
CA ALA A 393 -15.35 -7.47 -1.11
C ALA A 393 -15.99 -8.64 -0.33
N PRO A 394 -15.21 -9.46 0.39
CA PRO A 394 -15.77 -10.50 1.22
C PRO A 394 -16.47 -9.89 2.43
N THR A 395 -17.38 -10.66 3.02
CA THR A 395 -17.96 -10.38 4.34
C THR A 395 -16.84 -10.17 5.35
N ASN A 396 -16.96 -9.11 6.16
CA ASN A 396 -15.92 -8.72 7.10
C ASN A 396 -15.57 -9.90 8.02
N PRO A 397 -14.28 -10.32 8.07
CA PRO A 397 -13.85 -11.37 8.98
C PRO A 397 -14.01 -10.90 10.43
N THR A 398 -13.94 -11.83 11.38
CA THR A 398 -14.04 -11.52 12.82
C THR A 398 -12.77 -11.91 13.57
N LYS A 399 -12.45 -11.17 14.64
CA LYS A 399 -11.34 -11.48 15.54
C LYS A 399 -11.69 -11.04 16.95
N THR A 400 -11.71 -11.96 17.90
CA THR A 400 -12.13 -11.70 19.29
C THR A 400 -11.34 -10.55 19.92
N ALA A 401 -12.04 -9.57 20.51
CA ALA A 401 -11.48 -8.35 21.10
C ALA A 401 -10.84 -7.35 20.11
N TYR A 402 -11.08 -7.51 18.80
CA TYR A 402 -10.64 -6.56 17.78
C TYR A 402 -11.81 -6.11 16.89
N THR A 403 -11.71 -4.89 16.39
CA THR A 403 -12.56 -4.32 15.34
C THR A 403 -11.83 -4.42 14.00
N PHE A 404 -12.50 -4.94 12.98
CA PHE A 404 -11.97 -5.00 11.61
C PHE A 404 -11.92 -3.58 11.01
N LEU A 405 -10.76 -3.18 10.49
CA LEU A 405 -10.55 -1.86 9.90
C LEU A 405 -10.63 -1.84 8.38
N GLY A 406 -10.57 -3.01 7.73
CA GLY A 406 -10.55 -3.14 6.28
C GLY A 406 -9.46 -4.06 5.77
N TRP A 407 -9.41 -4.17 4.45
CA TRP A 407 -8.39 -4.90 3.70
C TRP A 407 -7.29 -3.96 3.23
N PHE A 408 -6.05 -4.37 3.41
CA PHE A 408 -4.87 -3.56 3.13
C PHE A 408 -3.91 -4.33 2.22
N THR A 409 -3.20 -3.64 1.36
CA THR A 409 -2.11 -4.23 0.60
C THR A 409 -0.92 -4.53 1.52
N GLN A 410 0.09 -5.26 1.01
CA GLN A 410 1.32 -5.53 1.75
C GLN A 410 2.02 -4.26 2.27
N ASN A 411 1.84 -3.13 1.57
CA ASN A 411 2.41 -1.83 1.92
C ASN A 411 1.54 -1.01 2.87
N ASP A 412 0.63 -1.66 3.61
CA ASP A 412 -0.28 -1.04 4.57
C ASP A 412 -1.15 0.08 3.99
N THR A 413 -1.43 0.01 2.68
CA THR A 413 -2.37 0.91 1.99
C THR A 413 -3.75 0.28 1.98
N ALA A 414 -4.79 1.02 2.39
CA ALA A 414 -6.16 0.54 2.34
C ALA A 414 -6.55 0.21 0.89
N TYR A 415 -7.12 -0.97 0.68
CA TYR A 415 -7.55 -1.43 -0.63
C TYR A 415 -8.97 -0.94 -0.95
N ASP A 416 -9.15 -0.40 -2.15
CA ASP A 416 -10.44 0.05 -2.66
C ASP A 416 -11.02 -0.99 -3.62
N PHE A 417 -12.13 -1.62 -3.23
CA PHE A 417 -12.80 -2.63 -4.05
C PHE A 417 -13.51 -2.05 -5.28
N ASP A 418 -13.59 -0.72 -5.40
CA ASP A 418 -14.01 -0.08 -6.65
C ASP A 418 -12.88 0.05 -7.67
N SER A 419 -11.63 -0.26 -7.30
CA SER A 419 -10.48 -0.27 -8.21
C SER A 419 -10.40 -1.55 -9.02
N GLU A 420 -9.98 -1.42 -10.28
CA GLU A 420 -9.72 -2.55 -11.18
C GLU A 420 -8.49 -3.35 -10.71
N VAL A 421 -8.56 -4.68 -10.84
CA VAL A 421 -7.45 -5.58 -10.51
C VAL A 421 -6.71 -5.96 -11.78
N ASN A 422 -5.47 -5.49 -11.89
CA ASN A 422 -4.64 -5.70 -13.07
C ASN A 422 -3.52 -6.73 -12.88
N GLU A 423 -3.46 -7.38 -11.72
CA GLU A 423 -2.50 -8.44 -11.41
C GLU A 423 -2.88 -9.21 -10.13
N ASN A 424 -2.19 -10.32 -9.88
CA ASN A 424 -2.40 -11.08 -8.65
C ASN A 424 -1.99 -10.24 -7.43
N ILE A 425 -2.87 -10.16 -6.43
CA ILE A 425 -2.64 -9.33 -5.25
C ILE A 425 -3.02 -10.11 -4.00
N THR A 426 -2.26 -9.91 -2.92
CA THR A 426 -2.64 -10.37 -1.58
C THR A 426 -3.09 -9.21 -0.72
N LEU A 427 -4.29 -9.32 -0.16
CA LEU A 427 -4.92 -8.38 0.75
C LEU A 427 -4.91 -8.92 2.17
N TYR A 428 -4.57 -8.06 3.12
CA TYR A 428 -4.36 -8.37 4.52
C TYR A 428 -5.42 -7.68 5.38
N ALA A 429 -6.10 -8.45 6.23
CA ALA A 429 -7.05 -7.89 7.18
C ALA A 429 -6.31 -7.06 8.25
N LYS A 430 -6.76 -5.83 8.47
CA LYS A 430 -6.24 -4.95 9.53
C LYS A 430 -7.21 -4.82 10.69
N TRP A 431 -6.66 -4.74 11.90
CA TRP A 431 -7.40 -4.89 13.15
C TRP A 431 -7.06 -3.78 14.15
N ALA A 432 -8.06 -3.16 14.78
CA ALA A 432 -7.91 -2.31 15.95
C ALA A 432 -8.30 -3.08 17.21
N LYS A 433 -7.49 -3.06 18.26
CA LYS A 433 -7.85 -3.69 19.53
C LYS A 433 -8.97 -2.90 20.20
N ASN A 434 -10.01 -3.57 20.67
CA ASN A 434 -11.09 -2.94 21.41
C ASN A 434 -10.58 -2.47 22.78
N MET A 435 -11.01 -1.29 23.21
CA MET A 435 -10.68 -0.75 24.52
C MET A 435 -11.65 -1.28 25.57
N GLU A 436 -11.11 -1.76 26.70
CA GLU A 436 -11.91 -2.15 27.86
C GLU A 436 -12.41 -0.89 28.62
N PRO A 437 -13.61 -0.94 29.25
CA PRO A 437 -14.09 0.16 30.06
C PRO A 437 -13.15 0.40 31.27
N LEU A 438 -12.86 1.68 31.54
CA LEU A 438 -12.08 2.09 32.70
C LEU A 438 -12.81 1.70 33.99
N ASN A 439 -12.05 1.19 34.97
CA ASN A 439 -12.55 0.94 36.32
C ASN A 439 -12.87 2.25 37.04
N THR A 440 -14.03 2.36 37.68
CA THR A 440 -14.39 3.54 38.48
C THR A 440 -13.82 3.43 39.89
N VAL A 441 -13.79 4.55 40.62
CA VAL A 441 -13.36 4.54 42.03
C VAL A 441 -14.59 4.32 42.93
N PRO A 442 -14.48 3.51 44.00
CA PRO A 442 -15.61 3.22 44.87
C PRO A 442 -16.06 4.44 45.68
N THR A 443 -17.33 4.48 46.10
CA THR A 443 -17.92 5.57 46.89
C THR A 443 -18.24 5.12 48.31
N ILE A 444 -17.86 5.92 49.33
CA ILE A 444 -18.19 5.69 50.75
C ILE A 444 -19.30 6.65 51.21
N ASN A 445 -20.36 6.11 51.78
CA ASN A 445 -21.44 6.85 52.42
C ASN A 445 -21.34 6.71 53.95
N ALA A 446 -20.69 7.69 54.56
CA ALA A 446 -20.68 7.91 56.01
C ALA A 446 -21.06 9.37 56.31
N SER A 447 -21.66 9.63 57.47
CA SER A 447 -22.08 10.98 57.90
C SER A 447 -21.57 11.29 59.28
N ASP A 448 -21.37 12.59 59.55
CA ASP A 448 -20.97 13.09 60.86
C ASP A 448 -21.95 12.65 61.96
N LYS A 449 -21.42 12.40 63.16
CA LYS A 449 -22.18 11.90 64.31
C LYS A 449 -22.08 12.86 65.48
N THR A 450 -23.15 12.94 66.27
CA THR A 450 -23.16 13.65 67.56
C THR A 450 -23.49 12.66 68.67
N LEU A 451 -22.66 12.64 69.70
CA LEU A 451 -22.77 11.80 70.89
C LEU A 451 -22.78 12.67 72.15
N THR A 452 -23.17 12.10 73.28
CA THR A 452 -23.00 12.69 74.62
C THR A 452 -21.90 11.93 75.36
N VAL A 453 -21.21 12.59 76.29
CA VAL A 453 -20.18 11.95 77.14
C VAL A 453 -20.73 10.66 77.78
N GLY A 454 -20.05 9.55 77.50
CA GLY A 454 -20.39 8.21 77.97
C GLY A 454 -21.15 7.33 76.98
N ASP A 455 -21.57 7.85 75.82
CA ASP A 455 -22.24 7.05 74.78
C ASP A 455 -21.29 5.99 74.18
N LYS A 456 -21.86 4.87 73.73
CA LYS A 456 -21.12 3.86 72.96
C LYS A 456 -21.01 4.31 71.50
N PHE A 457 -19.81 4.21 70.92
CA PHE A 457 -19.54 4.53 69.53
C PHE A 457 -19.06 3.29 68.77
N ASP A 458 -19.77 2.93 67.70
CA ASP A 458 -19.37 1.90 66.73
C ASP A 458 -18.98 2.61 65.42
N PRO A 459 -17.69 2.63 65.05
CA PRO A 459 -17.21 3.34 63.87
C PRO A 459 -17.78 2.87 62.54
N LEU A 460 -18.23 1.62 62.42
CA LEU A 460 -18.74 1.07 61.16
C LEU A 460 -20.28 1.13 61.07
N LYS A 461 -20.94 1.53 62.15
CA LYS A 461 -22.40 1.64 62.17
C LYS A 461 -22.88 2.75 61.22
N ASP A 462 -23.79 2.38 60.33
CA ASP A 462 -24.38 3.23 59.28
C ASP A 462 -23.37 3.71 58.21
N VAL A 463 -22.22 3.03 58.07
CA VAL A 463 -21.27 3.28 56.98
C VAL A 463 -21.57 2.27 55.86
N THR A 464 -21.79 2.76 54.64
CA THR A 464 -21.92 1.89 53.46
C THR A 464 -20.92 2.28 52.37
N ALA A 465 -20.61 1.35 51.48
CA ALA A 465 -19.78 1.62 50.31
C ALA A 465 -20.28 0.87 49.07
N SER A 466 -20.22 1.53 47.92
CA SER A 466 -20.65 0.96 46.65
C SER A 466 -19.75 1.38 45.50
N ASP A 467 -19.58 0.51 44.53
CA ASP A 467 -18.86 0.75 43.28
C ASP A 467 -19.76 0.42 42.07
N LYS A 468 -19.51 1.06 40.92
CA LYS A 468 -20.32 0.87 39.72
C LYS A 468 -20.15 -0.53 39.13
N GLU A 469 -18.93 -1.08 39.16
CA GLU A 469 -18.59 -2.38 38.59
C GLU A 469 -18.74 -3.52 39.61
N ASP A 470 -18.46 -3.27 40.89
CA ASP A 470 -18.51 -4.30 41.94
C ASP A 470 -19.80 -4.30 42.79
N GLY A 471 -20.66 -3.28 42.69
CA GLY A 471 -21.90 -3.20 43.46
C GLY A 471 -21.68 -2.82 44.93
N ASP A 472 -22.39 -3.44 45.86
CA ASP A 472 -22.22 -3.17 47.30
C ASP A 472 -20.95 -3.84 47.83
N ILE A 473 -20.05 -3.01 48.36
CA ILE A 473 -18.77 -3.43 48.93
C ILE A 473 -18.60 -2.93 50.37
N THR A 474 -19.71 -2.70 51.08
CA THR A 474 -19.74 -2.21 52.46
C THR A 474 -18.89 -3.07 53.40
N GLU A 475 -18.87 -4.39 53.21
CA GLU A 475 -18.06 -5.31 54.03
C GLU A 475 -16.55 -5.11 53.86
N LYS A 476 -16.11 -4.44 52.79
CA LYS A 476 -14.70 -4.12 52.51
C LYS A 476 -14.26 -2.78 53.09
N VAL A 477 -15.14 -2.07 53.81
CA VAL A 477 -14.78 -0.78 54.42
C VAL A 477 -13.83 -0.99 55.60
N GLU A 478 -12.67 -0.37 55.52
CA GLU A 478 -11.64 -0.36 56.55
C GLU A 478 -11.64 0.98 57.30
N VAL A 479 -11.46 0.94 58.62
CA VAL A 479 -11.21 2.14 59.43
C VAL A 479 -9.70 2.39 59.46
N LEU A 480 -9.22 3.36 58.70
CA LEU A 480 -7.79 3.73 58.67
C LEU A 480 -7.35 4.46 59.94
N SER A 481 -8.23 5.29 60.50
CA SER A 481 -7.96 6.05 61.72
C SER A 481 -9.24 6.32 62.48
N ASN A 482 -9.18 6.25 63.81
CA ASN A 482 -10.27 6.57 64.71
C ASN A 482 -9.69 7.11 66.03
N ASP A 483 -9.87 8.41 66.29
CA ASP A 483 -9.37 9.08 67.50
C ASP A 483 -10.47 9.38 68.53
N VAL A 484 -11.70 8.87 68.32
CA VAL A 484 -12.89 9.21 69.11
C VAL A 484 -12.77 8.77 70.57
N ASP A 485 -12.73 9.74 71.50
CA ASP A 485 -12.78 9.53 72.95
C ASP A 485 -14.15 9.95 73.49
N THR A 486 -15.05 8.99 73.71
CA THR A 486 -16.42 9.28 74.19
C THR A 486 -16.49 9.68 75.67
N SER A 487 -15.37 9.63 76.41
CA SER A 487 -15.32 10.06 77.81
C SER A 487 -15.12 11.57 77.98
N LYS A 488 -14.73 12.27 76.91
CA LYS A 488 -14.45 13.70 76.92
C LYS A 488 -15.26 14.42 75.86
N ALA A 489 -15.76 15.60 76.23
CA ALA A 489 -16.40 16.47 75.25
C ALA A 489 -15.34 17.00 74.28
N GLY A 490 -15.62 16.96 72.99
CA GLY A 490 -14.65 17.30 71.95
C GLY A 490 -15.11 16.90 70.56
N THR A 491 -14.29 17.25 69.58
CA THR A 491 -14.50 16.90 68.17
C THR A 491 -13.40 15.96 67.74
N TYR A 492 -13.80 14.83 67.17
CA TYR A 492 -12.95 13.71 66.81
C TYR A 492 -13.15 13.34 65.33
N THR A 493 -12.20 12.64 64.74
CA THR A 493 -12.19 12.24 63.33
C THR A 493 -12.11 10.73 63.15
N VAL A 494 -12.86 10.24 62.16
CA VAL A 494 -12.75 8.86 61.67
C VAL A 494 -12.48 8.89 60.18
N ILE A 495 -11.46 8.15 59.75
CA ILE A 495 -11.07 8.03 58.34
C ILE A 495 -11.36 6.62 57.88
N TYR A 496 -12.20 6.48 56.87
CA TYR A 496 -12.53 5.22 56.21
C TYR A 496 -11.78 5.09 54.89
N LYS A 497 -11.51 3.84 54.49
CA LYS A 497 -11.04 3.47 53.16
C LYS A 497 -11.83 2.28 52.63
N VAL A 498 -12.05 2.23 51.33
CA VAL A 498 -12.56 1.03 50.65
C VAL A 498 -11.77 0.82 49.36
N THR A 499 -11.50 -0.44 49.01
CA THR A 499 -10.81 -0.85 47.79
C THR A 499 -11.68 -1.84 47.01
N ASP A 500 -11.81 -1.62 45.71
CA ASP A 500 -12.62 -2.44 44.80
C ASP A 500 -11.86 -3.70 44.31
N SER A 501 -12.49 -4.55 43.48
CA SER A 501 -11.87 -5.81 43.02
C SER A 501 -10.72 -5.62 42.02
N LYS A 502 -10.65 -4.46 41.35
CA LYS A 502 -9.61 -4.09 40.38
C LYS A 502 -8.52 -3.19 40.99
N GLY A 503 -8.60 -2.92 42.29
CA GLY A 503 -7.59 -2.24 43.10
C GLY A 503 -7.77 -0.72 43.25
N ALA A 504 -8.82 -0.10 42.69
CA ALA A 504 -9.05 1.33 42.91
C ALA A 504 -9.62 1.57 44.31
N SER A 505 -9.27 2.70 44.92
CA SER A 505 -9.56 2.97 46.34
C SER A 505 -10.07 4.38 46.55
N SER A 506 -10.89 4.55 47.59
CA SER A 506 -11.41 5.84 48.03
C SER A 506 -11.33 5.97 49.55
N THR A 507 -11.28 7.21 50.03
CA THR A 507 -11.23 7.52 51.46
C THR A 507 -12.26 8.57 51.84
N LYS A 508 -12.87 8.44 53.02
CA LYS A 508 -13.81 9.43 53.55
C LYS A 508 -13.53 9.74 55.01
N THR A 509 -13.49 11.02 55.35
CA THR A 509 -13.36 11.47 56.74
C THR A 509 -14.72 11.95 57.24
N ILE A 510 -15.10 11.54 58.44
CA ILE A 510 -16.26 12.10 59.17
C ILE A 510 -15.82 12.71 60.48
N THR A 511 -16.66 13.60 60.98
CA THR A 511 -16.51 14.25 62.28
C THR A 511 -17.47 13.64 63.30
N VAL A 512 -16.96 13.31 64.49
CA VAL A 512 -17.74 12.84 65.63
C VAL A 512 -17.65 13.87 66.75
N THR A 513 -18.77 14.52 67.08
CA THR A 513 -18.84 15.52 68.15
C THR A 513 -19.40 14.90 69.43
N VAL A 514 -18.63 14.91 70.51
CA VAL A 514 -19.06 14.46 71.85
C VAL A 514 -19.43 15.70 72.68
N LYS A 515 -20.69 15.82 73.06
CA LYS A 515 -21.21 16.92 73.90
C LYS A 515 -21.13 16.58 75.38
N ALA A 516 -20.89 17.59 76.22
CA ALA A 516 -20.92 17.43 77.67
C ALA A 516 -22.34 17.05 78.16
N LYS A 517 -22.41 16.22 79.19
CA LYS A 517 -23.67 15.81 79.83
C LYS A 517 -24.15 16.92 80.76
N ASP A 518 -25.32 17.49 80.50
CA ASP A 518 -25.90 18.55 81.34
C ASP A 518 -26.26 17.99 82.72
N THR A 519 -25.73 18.59 83.78
CA THR A 519 -26.14 18.32 85.17
C THR A 519 -27.10 19.41 85.64
N GLN A 520 -28.39 19.09 85.74
CA GLN A 520 -29.34 19.88 86.54
C GLN A 520 -30.10 18.98 87.54
N ASN A 521 -30.10 19.40 88.82
CA ASN A 521 -30.94 18.95 89.93
C ASN A 521 -32.18 19.91 90.03
N PRO A 522 -33.31 19.52 90.68
CA PRO A 522 -34.66 19.98 90.32
C PRO A 522 -35.12 21.29 91.00
N THR A 523 -36.07 22.00 90.37
CA THR A 523 -37.17 22.73 91.05
C THR A 523 -38.34 23.06 90.11
N THR A 524 -39.53 22.58 90.52
CA THR A 524 -40.90 23.15 90.47
C THR A 524 -41.45 23.94 89.27
N ASP A 525 -42.51 23.36 88.69
CA ASP A 525 -43.89 23.91 88.57
C ASP A 525 -44.05 25.35 88.06
N ASP A 526 -44.58 25.52 86.84
CA ASP A 526 -46.02 25.77 86.69
C ASP A 526 -46.48 25.69 85.23
N SER A 527 -47.73 25.30 85.11
CA SER A 527 -48.56 25.06 83.94
C SER A 527 -48.80 26.28 83.01
N LYS A 528 -48.96 26.03 81.69
CA LYS A 528 -50.13 26.41 80.84
C LYS A 528 -49.83 26.51 79.32
N LYS A 529 -50.29 25.48 78.57
CA LYS A 529 -50.73 25.45 77.15
C LYS A 529 -51.78 26.59 76.92
N PRO A 530 -52.17 27.08 75.70
CA PRO A 530 -52.11 26.43 74.37
C PRO A 530 -51.68 27.31 73.17
N SER A 531 -51.11 26.73 72.11
CA SER A 531 -51.70 25.92 71.00
C SER A 531 -52.40 26.75 69.93
N ALA A 532 -52.25 26.24 68.70
CA ALA A 532 -53.21 26.29 67.60
C ALA A 532 -53.13 27.56 66.71
N THR A 533 -53.29 27.52 65.38
CA THR A 533 -53.47 26.47 64.36
C THR A 533 -53.38 27.15 62.99
N ASP A 534 -53.16 26.36 61.93
CA ASP A 534 -53.81 26.43 60.60
C ASP A 534 -53.82 27.74 59.77
N THR A 535 -53.83 27.75 58.44
CA THR A 535 -54.16 26.72 57.44
C THR A 535 -53.62 27.15 56.07
N ASP A 536 -53.26 26.15 55.27
CA ASP A 536 -53.44 25.97 53.83
C ASP A 536 -53.96 27.12 52.94
N ARG A 537 -53.22 27.39 51.83
CA ARG A 537 -53.71 27.14 50.45
C ARG A 537 -52.63 27.37 49.36
N LYS A 538 -52.34 26.31 48.61
CA LYS A 538 -51.85 26.31 47.20
C LYS A 538 -53.03 26.72 46.27
N PRO A 539 -52.91 26.85 44.93
CA PRO A 539 -51.74 26.96 44.02
C PRO A 539 -51.88 28.11 42.97
N ALA A 540 -50.79 28.48 42.28
CA ALA A 540 -50.81 28.68 40.82
C ALA A 540 -49.40 28.99 40.24
N SER A 541 -49.16 28.32 39.13
CA SER A 541 -48.10 28.47 38.12
C SER A 541 -47.89 29.91 37.62
N THR A 542 -46.67 30.28 37.17
CA THR A 542 -46.27 30.44 35.75
C THR A 542 -44.85 31.05 35.62
N ASP A 543 -44.13 30.58 34.60
CA ASP A 543 -42.80 30.97 34.09
C ASP A 543 -42.48 32.47 33.99
N LYS A 544 -41.22 32.84 34.29
CA LYS A 544 -40.17 33.24 33.30
C LYS A 544 -38.95 33.86 33.99
N GLN A 545 -37.76 33.42 33.56
CA GLN A 545 -36.53 34.19 33.22
C GLN A 545 -36.54 35.68 33.67
N THR A 546 -35.55 36.25 34.37
CA THR A 546 -34.09 36.30 34.09
C THR A 546 -33.40 37.17 35.18
N THR A 547 -32.07 37.05 35.30
CA THR A 547 -31.07 38.01 35.84
C THR A 547 -30.74 38.09 37.34
N SER A 548 -29.45 37.84 37.60
CA SER A 548 -28.49 38.64 38.39
C SER A 548 -28.89 39.12 39.79
N ASN A 549 -28.24 38.57 40.81
CA ASN A 549 -27.30 39.30 41.68
C ASN A 549 -26.84 38.42 42.86
N SER A 550 -25.53 38.19 42.95
CA SER A 550 -24.88 37.87 44.22
C SER A 550 -24.97 39.07 45.18
N PRO A 551 -24.88 38.81 46.49
CA PRO A 551 -23.92 39.53 47.30
C PRO A 551 -22.92 38.58 47.97
N LYS A 552 -21.65 38.93 47.86
CA LYS A 552 -20.58 38.52 48.76
C LYS A 552 -20.89 39.05 50.17
N THR A 553 -20.61 38.24 51.18
CA THR A 553 -19.76 38.67 52.30
C THR A 553 -18.86 37.49 52.66
N GLY A 554 -17.55 37.71 52.52
CA GLY A 554 -16.59 36.93 53.27
C GLY A 554 -16.50 37.49 54.68
N ASP A 555 -16.02 36.69 55.62
CA ASP A 555 -14.82 37.12 56.27
C ASP A 555 -13.94 35.94 56.67
N SER A 556 -12.65 36.19 56.50
CA SER A 556 -11.54 35.26 56.55
C SER A 556 -10.71 35.54 57.79
N THR A 557 -10.63 34.61 58.73
CA THR A 557 -9.55 34.58 59.75
C THR A 557 -9.35 33.17 60.31
N ASN A 558 -8.53 32.37 59.63
CA ASN A 558 -7.38 31.61 60.21
C ASN A 558 -6.92 30.52 59.23
N MET A 559 -6.17 31.00 58.24
CA MET A 559 -5.30 30.20 57.41
C MET A 559 -4.00 30.01 58.20
N THR A 560 -3.79 28.86 58.84
CA THR A 560 -2.49 28.31 59.30
C THR A 560 -2.66 26.99 60.04
N THR A 561 -3.29 26.00 59.41
CA THR A 561 -3.07 24.55 59.67
C THR A 561 -3.83 23.78 58.58
N TRP A 562 -3.34 22.60 58.17
CA TRP A 562 -3.79 21.75 57.04
C TRP A 562 -2.98 21.87 55.74
N LEU A 563 -1.65 21.84 55.85
CA LEU A 563 -0.71 21.57 54.75
C LEU A 563 0.01 20.22 54.92
N ALA A 564 -0.65 19.24 55.51
CA ALA A 564 -0.13 17.88 55.66
C ALA A 564 -1.25 16.87 55.42
N LEU A 565 -1.63 16.65 54.16
CA LEU A 565 -2.32 15.44 53.66
C LEU A 565 -2.50 15.39 52.12
N MET A 566 -1.78 16.21 51.34
CA MET A 566 -1.71 16.06 49.88
C MET A 566 -0.36 15.49 49.44
N PHE A 567 -0.08 14.22 49.77
CA PHE A 567 1.02 13.46 49.14
C PHE A 567 0.75 11.95 49.18
N VAL A 568 -0.31 11.47 48.51
CA VAL A 568 -0.33 10.11 47.91
C VAL A 568 -1.34 10.11 46.76
N SER A 569 -0.94 10.51 45.54
CA SER A 569 -1.56 10.04 44.27
C SER A 569 -1.00 10.67 42.97
N LEU A 570 0.23 11.21 42.94
CA LEU A 570 0.91 11.46 41.68
C LEU A 570 2.34 10.94 41.76
N GLY A 571 2.52 9.70 41.34
CA GLY A 571 3.82 9.03 41.37
C GLY A 571 3.81 7.70 40.63
N LEU A 572 3.32 7.68 39.39
CA LEU A 572 3.63 6.65 38.38
C LEU A 572 3.01 7.08 37.03
N LEU A 573 3.73 7.89 36.26
CA LEU A 573 3.82 7.89 34.79
C LEU A 573 4.43 9.23 34.31
N ALA A 574 5.75 9.40 34.42
CA ALA A 574 6.52 10.33 33.58
C ALA A 574 8.03 10.11 33.75
N GLY A 575 8.71 9.81 32.64
CA GLY A 575 10.17 9.70 32.53
C GLY A 575 10.63 8.24 32.57
N VAL A 576 11.40 7.69 31.63
CA VAL A 576 12.32 8.30 30.67
C VAL A 576 12.57 7.26 29.57
N PHE A 577 12.26 7.58 28.32
CA PHE A 577 12.97 6.98 27.18
C PHE A 577 13.24 8.08 26.16
N THR A 578 14.41 8.69 26.30
CA THR A 578 15.02 9.43 25.19
C THR A 578 16.52 9.21 25.25
N VAL A 579 16.99 8.44 24.27
CA VAL A 579 18.28 8.53 23.58
C VAL A 579 19.56 8.28 24.40
N ARG A 580 20.24 7.19 24.06
CA ARG A 580 21.70 7.17 24.01
C ARG A 580 22.19 6.55 22.71
N LYS A 581 22.69 7.42 21.85
CA LYS A 581 23.35 7.14 20.57
C LYS A 581 24.79 6.64 20.81
N SER A 582 25.22 5.71 19.96
CA SER A 582 26.60 5.34 19.61
C SER A 582 27.42 4.42 20.53
N ARG A 583 27.80 3.25 19.99
CA ARG A 583 29.22 2.92 19.76
C ARG A 583 29.38 1.86 18.66
N LYS A 584 30.34 2.17 17.77
CA LYS A 584 30.84 1.37 16.63
C LYS A 584 31.59 0.11 17.07
N SER A 585 31.61 -0.84 16.13
CA SER A 585 32.64 -1.84 15.78
C SER A 585 33.20 -2.77 16.86
N ARG A 586 33.00 -4.07 16.64
CA ARG A 586 34.09 -4.96 16.20
C ARG A 586 33.53 -6.17 15.48
#